data_AF-K8GFK2-F1
#
_entry.id   AF-K8GFK2-F1
#
_cell.length_a   1.000
_cell.length_b   1.000
_cell.length_c   1.000
_cell.angle_alpha   90.00
_cell.angle_beta   90.00
_cell.angle_gamma   90.00
#
_symmetry.space_group_name_H-M   'P 1'
#
loop_
_entity.id
_entity.type
_entity.pdbx_description
1 polymer ?
#
loop_
_entity_poly.entity_id
_entity_poly.type
_entity_poly.pdbx_seq_one_letter_code
_entity_poly.pdbx_strand_id
1 'polypeptide(L)' 'MTSPRPGQQLGWTYWKQYISLTALGFVIGIPLIVFVAILFSPLTVFLWNSLMPTLFGFKQISWLQAVGLSLLFRLLLPGK' A
#
# COMPACT_ATOMS: atom_id res chain seq x y z
N MET A 1 -27.51 9.20 -37.62
CA MET A 1 -26.16 8.93 -37.10
C MET A 1 -25.50 10.27 -36.82
N THR A 2 -25.56 10.76 -35.59
CA THR A 2 -24.95 12.04 -35.19
C THR A 2 -23.52 11.76 -34.72
N SER A 3 -22.53 12.29 -35.45
CA SER A 3 -21.13 12.18 -35.04
C SER A 3 -20.90 12.92 -33.72
N PRO A 4 -20.13 12.36 -32.76
CA PRO A 4 -19.85 13.04 -31.51
C PRO A 4 -19.09 14.34 -31.77
N ARG A 5 -19.55 15.46 -31.18
CA ARG A 5 -18.90 16.78 -31.30
C ARG A 5 -17.43 16.67 -30.86
N PRO A 6 -16.48 17.32 -31.56
CA PRO A 6 -15.04 17.15 -31.33
C PRO A 6 -14.60 17.41 -29.87
N GLY A 7 -15.22 18.38 -29.17
CA GLY A 7 -14.95 18.64 -27.76
C GLY A 7 -15.41 17.55 -26.79
N GLN A 8 -16.43 16.75 -27.16
CA GLN A 8 -16.86 15.62 -26.34
C GLN A 8 -15.86 14.47 -26.45
N GLN A 9 -15.35 14.17 -27.66
CA GLN A 9 -14.39 13.08 -27.88
C GLN A 9 -13.11 13.25 -27.07
N LEU A 10 -12.59 14.48 -26.97
CA LEU A 10 -11.46 14.82 -26.12
C LEU A 10 -11.71 14.38 -24.67
N GLY A 11 -12.81 14.79 -24.04
CA GLY A 11 -13.16 14.43 -22.66
C GLY A 11 -13.22 12.91 -22.42
N TRP A 12 -13.80 12.16 -23.36
CA TRP A 12 -13.90 10.70 -23.27
C TRP A 12 -12.53 9.99 -23.30
N THR A 13 -11.58 10.49 -24.08
CA THR A 13 -10.23 9.91 -24.15
C THR A 13 -9.43 10.18 -22.88
N TYR A 14 -9.45 11.42 -22.37
CA TYR A 14 -8.76 11.78 -21.12
C TYR A 14 -9.30 10.98 -19.93
N TRP A 15 -10.61 10.78 -19.86
CA TRP A 15 -11.23 10.07 -18.76
C TRP A 15 -10.83 8.58 -18.74
N LYS A 16 -10.79 7.94 -19.91
CA LYS A 16 -10.27 6.57 -20.06
C LYS A 16 -8.78 6.47 -19.72
N GLN A 17 -7.98 7.45 -20.17
CA GLN A 17 -6.55 7.54 -19.86
C GLN A 17 -6.32 7.69 -18.35
N TYR A 18 -7.08 8.53 -17.68
CA TYR A 18 -6.97 8.75 -16.24
C TYR A 18 -7.28 7.47 -15.45
N ILE A 19 -8.39 6.80 -15.78
CA ILE A 19 -8.79 5.54 -15.11
C ILE A 19 -7.76 4.44 -15.33
N SER A 20 -7.20 4.34 -16.53
CA SER A 20 -6.17 3.32 -16.84
C SER A 20 -4.85 3.61 -16.14
N LEU A 21 -4.43 4.87 -16.04
CA LEU A 21 -3.24 5.26 -15.27
C LEU A 21 -3.41 5.00 -13.75
N THR A 22 -4.59 5.30 -13.19
CA THR A 22 -4.87 4.99 -11.78
C THR A 22 -4.93 3.49 -11.53
N ALA A 23 -5.58 2.72 -12.40
CA ALA A 23 -5.62 1.25 -12.30
C ALA A 23 -4.21 0.63 -12.34
N LEU A 24 -3.34 1.11 -13.23
CA LEU A 24 -1.94 0.67 -13.32
C LEU A 24 -1.19 0.94 -11.99
N GLY A 25 -1.39 2.12 -11.41
CA GLY A 25 -0.80 2.49 -10.12
C GLY A 25 -1.20 1.55 -8.98
N PHE A 26 -2.46 1.10 -8.92
CA PHE A 26 -2.90 0.12 -7.92
C PHE A 26 -2.33 -1.27 -8.18
N VAL A 27 -2.29 -1.71 -9.44
CA VAL A 27 -1.78 -3.04 -9.82
C VAL A 27 -0.31 -3.21 -9.45
N ILE A 28 0.50 -2.15 -9.55
CA ILE A 28 1.93 -2.19 -9.22
C ILE A 28 2.19 -1.78 -7.76
N GLY A 29 1.45 -0.79 -7.26
CA GLY A 29 1.66 -0.21 -5.94
C GLY A 29 1.30 -1.16 -4.80
N ILE A 30 0.17 -1.88 -4.91
CA ILE A 30 -0.26 -2.79 -3.84
C ILE A 30 0.73 -3.94 -3.64
N PRO A 31 1.16 -4.69 -4.68
CA PRO A 31 2.13 -5.76 -4.51
C PRO A 31 3.47 -5.27 -3.96
N LEU A 32 3.92 -4.09 -4.39
CA LEU A 32 5.17 -3.51 -3.91
C LEU A 32 5.11 -3.19 -2.41
N ILE A 33 4.00 -2.60 -1.94
CA ILE A 33 3.79 -2.31 -0.52
C ILE A 33 3.78 -3.60 0.30
N VAL A 34 3.07 -4.63 -0.17
CA VAL A 34 3.02 -5.94 0.50
C VAL A 34 4.39 -6.58 0.54
N PHE A 35 5.13 -6.54 -0.57
CA PHE A 35 6.49 -7.07 -0.65
C PHE A 35 7.44 -6.39 0.35
N VAL A 36 7.41 -5.06 0.43
CA VAL A 36 8.20 -4.29 1.40
C VAL A 36 7.80 -4.64 2.83
N ALA A 37 6.49 -4.74 3.13
CA ALA A 37 6.01 -5.12 4.46
C ALA A 37 6.51 -6.51 4.88
N ILE A 38 6.49 -7.48 3.96
CA ILE A 38 7.04 -8.83 4.17
C ILE A 38 8.55 -8.76 4.39
N LEU A 39 9.29 -7.98 3.57
CA LEU A 39 10.74 -7.87 3.67
C LEU A 39 11.21 -7.30 5.01
N PHE A 40 10.50 -6.30 5.55
CA PHE A 40 10.84 -5.67 6.83
C PHE A 40 10.26 -6.40 8.05
N SER A 41 9.28 -7.30 7.87
CA SER A 41 8.64 -8.01 8.98
C SER A 41 9.58 -8.82 9.88
N PRO A 42 10.64 -9.52 9.42
CA PRO A 42 11.53 -10.24 10.31
C PRO A 42 12.30 -9.30 11.24
N LEU A 43 12.72 -8.15 10.72
CA LEU A 43 13.38 -7.10 11.49
C LEU A 43 12.43 -6.54 12.55
N THR A 44 11.18 -6.27 12.18
CA THR A 44 10.14 -5.81 13.11
C THR A 44 9.89 -6.83 14.23
N VAL A 45 9.78 -8.12 13.92
CA VAL A 45 9.61 -9.19 14.94
C VAL A 45 10.80 -9.22 15.88
N PHE A 46 12.02 -9.19 15.34
CA PHE A 46 13.25 -9.24 16.13
C PHE A 46 13.32 -8.07 17.10
N LEU A 47 13.19 -6.83 16.61
CA LEU A 47 13.21 -5.65 17.49
C LEU A 47 12.08 -5.68 18.50
N TRP A 48 10.85 -6.00 18.07
CA TRP A 48 9.71 -6.02 18.97
C TRP A 48 9.91 -7.03 20.09
N ASN A 49 10.21 -8.29 19.76
CA ASN A 49 10.31 -9.35 20.76
C ASN A 49 11.54 -9.22 21.66
N SER A 50 12.60 -8.52 21.22
CA SER A 50 13.76 -8.23 22.06
C SER A 50 13.56 -7.02 23.00
N LEU A 51 12.84 -5.99 22.54
CA LEU A 51 12.75 -4.70 23.26
C LEU A 51 11.42 -4.50 23.97
N MET A 52 10.30 -4.69 23.28
CA MET A 52 8.97 -4.31 23.78
C MET A 52 8.53 -5.12 25.02
N PRO A 53 8.72 -6.45 25.07
CA PRO A 53 8.44 -7.22 26.28
C PRO A 53 9.30 -6.82 27.47
N THR A 54 10.59 -6.61 27.25
CA THR A 54 11.55 -6.31 28.31
C THR A 54 11.36 -4.92 28.90
N LEU A 55 11.13 -3.92 28.05
CA LEU A 55 11.05 -2.51 28.46
C LEU A 55 9.65 -2.11 28.96
N PHE A 56 8.59 -2.68 28.37
CA PHE A 56 7.22 -2.23 28.60
C PHE A 56 6.28 -3.35 29.08
N GLY A 57 6.77 -4.59 29.23
CA GLY A 57 5.93 -5.73 29.62
C GLY A 57 4.93 -6.16 28.55
N PHE A 58 5.13 -5.77 27.28
CA PHE A 58 4.22 -6.12 26.19
C PHE A 58 4.35 -7.59 25.77
N LYS A 59 3.30 -8.11 25.12
CA LYS A 59 3.32 -9.46 24.54
C LYS A 59 4.23 -9.49 23.31
N GLN A 60 4.86 -10.65 23.12
CA GLN A 60 5.55 -10.98 21.87
C GLN A 60 4.55 -11.02 20.72
N ILE A 61 5.02 -10.63 19.54
CA ILE A 61 4.24 -10.67 18.31
C ILE A 61 4.72 -11.79 17.39
N SER A 62 3.79 -12.39 16.67
CA SER A 62 4.09 -13.36 15.61
C SER A 62 4.49 -12.65 14.32
N TRP A 63 5.11 -13.39 13.40
CA TRP A 63 5.53 -12.85 12.10
C TRP A 63 4.37 -12.25 11.31
N LEU A 64 3.22 -12.93 11.28
CA LEU A 64 2.03 -12.44 10.60
C LEU A 64 1.50 -11.13 11.23
N GLN A 65 1.58 -11.00 12.55
CA GLN A 65 1.23 -9.76 13.25
C GLN A 65 2.19 -8.62 12.89
N ALA A 66 3.49 -8.90 12.75
CA ALA A 66 4.47 -7.90 12.32
C ALA A 66 4.28 -7.46 10.86
N VAL A 67 3.94 -8.38 9.95
CA VAL A 67 3.56 -8.04 8.56
C VAL A 67 2.34 -7.14 8.56
N GLY A 68 1.29 -7.53 9.30
CA GLY A 68 0.06 -6.74 9.44
C GLY A 68 0.34 -5.34 10.00
N LEU A 69 1.15 -5.24 11.05
CA LEU A 69 1.55 -3.96 11.65
C LEU A 69 2.33 -3.09 10.66
N SER A 70 3.29 -3.68 9.93
CA SER A 70 4.10 -2.96 8.94
C SER A 70 3.25 -2.44 7.78
N LEU A 71 2.25 -3.21 7.35
CA LEU A 71 1.28 -2.80 6.34
C LEU A 71 0.36 -1.68 6.87
N LEU A 72 -0.12 -1.82 8.10
CA LEU A 72 -0.98 -0.83 8.75
C LEU A 72 -0.27 0.51 8.90
N PHE A 73 1.02 0.52 9.29
CA PHE A 73 1.84 1.73 9.35
C PHE A 73 1.91 2.45 8.01
N ARG A 74 2.02 1.70 6.89
CA ARG A 74 2.07 2.29 5.56
C ARG A 74 0.73 2.89 5.13
N LEU A 75 -0.38 2.30 5.56
CA LEU A 75 -1.73 2.82 5.32
C LEU A 75 -2.04 4.05 6.19
N LEU A 76 -1.60 4.03 7.45
CA LEU A 76 -1.90 5.08 8.43
C LEU A 76 -1.02 6.32 8.24
N LEU A 77 0.22 6.13 7.78
CA LEU A 77 1.17 7.19 7.47
C LEU A 77 1.39 7.24 5.95
N PRO A 78 0.42 7.74 5.16
CA PRO A 78 0.69 8.03 3.76
C PRO A 78 1.82 9.05 3.72
N GLY A 79 2.99 8.59 3.26
CA GLY A 79 4.16 9.45 3.08
C GLY A 79 3.78 10.64 2.19
N LYS A 80 4.13 11.85 2.64
CA LYS A 80 4.12 13.03 1.76
C LYS A 80 5.07 12.82 0.60
#